data_AF-G5SMK4-F1
#
_entry.id   AF-G5SMK4-F1
#
_cell.length_a   1.000
_cell.length_b   1.000
_cell.length_c   1.000
_cell.angle_alpha   90.00
_cell.angle_beta   90.00
_cell.angle_gamma   90.00
#
_symmetry.space_group_name_H-M   'P 1'
#
loop_
_entity.id
_entity.type
_entity.pdbx_description
1 polymer ?
#
loop_
_entity_poly.entity_id
_entity_poly.type
_entity_poly.pdbx_seq_one_letter_code
_entity_poly.pdbx_strand_id
1 'polypeptide(L)'
;MKEKILVALKTKYKTFGFSEKAFDGVADYLSKTVTEESQIETAIDGVEGLFKGFQGDVDYVRNEKSGLQKQLDELKKKIENPNPQPKPKEEKKDDVPAWAQAIIDSNKTLSEKLSGYEQERVQAQRNAQVSAKAKEYGIPETLVPMLNIPNDADLDTFMKDAKQTFVNAGFQGVQVPKTAEQRVEKENHDIAAMINKGTEEIKKQN
;
A
#
# COMPACT_ATOMS: atom_id res chain seq x y z
N MET A 1 -2.82 -29.53 -20.26
CA MET A 1 -1.56 -29.87 -19.58
C MET A 1 -1.55 -29.40 -18.12
N LYS A 2 -1.85 -28.11 -17.84
CA LYS A 2 -1.99 -27.56 -16.48
C LYS A 2 -2.82 -28.45 -15.54
N GLU A 3 -4.01 -28.88 -15.94
CA GLU A 3 -4.87 -29.73 -15.11
C GLU A 3 -4.21 -31.07 -14.74
N LYS A 4 -3.52 -31.71 -15.69
CA LYS A 4 -2.81 -32.97 -15.45
C LYS A 4 -1.65 -32.79 -14.46
N ILE A 5 -0.89 -31.69 -14.60
CA ILE A 5 0.17 -31.31 -13.68
C ILE A 5 -0.41 -31.00 -12.28
N LEU A 6 -1.54 -30.29 -12.21
CA LEU A 6 -2.20 -29.95 -10.96
C LEU A 6 -2.62 -31.19 -10.18
N VAL A 7 -3.23 -32.17 -10.86
CA VAL A 7 -3.61 -33.46 -10.25
C VAL A 7 -2.37 -34.20 -9.75
N ALA A 8 -1.31 -34.26 -10.55
CA ALA A 8 -0.06 -34.94 -10.18
C ALA A 8 0.62 -34.28 -8.95
N LEU A 9 0.70 -32.94 -8.93
CA LEU A 9 1.24 -32.16 -7.81
C LEU A 9 0.44 -32.39 -6.53
N LYS A 10 -0.90 -32.28 -6.60
CA LYS A 10 -1.79 -32.52 -5.45
C LYS A 10 -1.63 -33.94 -4.91
N THR A 11 -1.55 -34.94 -5.79
CA THR A 11 -1.37 -36.34 -5.37
C THR A 11 -0.02 -36.56 -4.68
N LYS A 12 1.07 -36.04 -5.26
CA LYS A 12 2.44 -36.26 -4.75
C LYS A 12 2.70 -35.51 -3.44
N TYR A 13 2.25 -34.26 -3.33
CA TYR A 13 2.53 -33.40 -2.18
C TYR A 13 1.32 -33.16 -1.28
N LYS A 14 0.32 -34.05 -1.29
CA LYS A 14 -0.90 -33.96 -0.46
C LYS A 14 -0.62 -33.74 1.03
N THR A 15 0.51 -34.21 1.54
CA THR A 15 0.89 -34.15 2.96
C THR A 15 1.48 -32.81 3.36
N PHE A 16 1.84 -31.94 2.42
CA PHE A 16 2.52 -30.68 2.69
C PHE A 16 1.56 -29.57 3.17
N GLY A 17 0.25 -29.82 3.15
CA GLY A 17 -0.74 -28.88 3.71
C GLY A 17 -0.88 -27.56 2.94
N PHE A 18 -0.39 -27.49 1.71
CA PHE A 18 -0.53 -26.30 0.88
C PHE A 18 -1.98 -26.04 0.46
N SER A 19 -2.30 -24.77 0.27
CA SER A 19 -3.60 -24.35 -0.27
C SER A 19 -3.75 -24.74 -1.74
N GLU A 20 -4.99 -24.88 -2.19
CA GLU A 20 -5.29 -25.17 -3.60
C GLU A 20 -4.74 -24.11 -4.56
N LYS A 21 -4.70 -22.84 -4.15
CA LYS A 21 -4.10 -21.74 -4.93
C LYS A 21 -2.59 -21.90 -5.11
N ALA A 22 -1.88 -22.42 -4.10
CA ALA A 22 -0.45 -22.66 -4.21
C ALA A 22 -0.15 -23.75 -5.24
N PHE A 23 -0.93 -24.84 -5.22
CA PHE A 23 -0.85 -25.87 -6.24
C PHE A 23 -1.22 -25.35 -7.64
N ASP A 24 -2.26 -24.53 -7.76
CA ASP A 24 -2.66 -23.96 -9.05
C ASP A 24 -1.58 -23.05 -9.65
N GLY A 25 -0.94 -22.21 -8.83
CA GLY A 25 0.14 -21.33 -9.29
C GLY A 25 1.36 -22.10 -9.82
N VAL A 26 1.74 -23.19 -9.14
CA VAL A 26 2.87 -24.04 -9.58
C VAL A 26 2.49 -24.84 -10.82
N ALA A 27 1.26 -25.35 -10.90
CA ALA A 27 0.77 -26.00 -12.09
C ALA A 27 0.73 -25.05 -13.30
N ASP A 28 0.30 -23.80 -13.09
CA ASP A 28 0.32 -22.74 -14.11
C ASP A 28 1.73 -22.49 -14.63
N TYR A 29 2.68 -22.33 -13.70
CA TYR A 29 4.09 -22.11 -14.02
C TYR A 29 4.68 -23.27 -14.83
N LEU A 30 4.54 -24.51 -14.34
CA LEU A 30 5.07 -25.69 -15.01
C LEU A 30 4.40 -25.94 -16.37
N SER A 31 3.11 -25.61 -16.51
CA SER A 31 2.39 -25.81 -17.77
C SER A 31 2.88 -24.95 -18.94
N LYS A 32 3.70 -23.93 -18.68
CA LYS A 32 4.34 -23.09 -19.71
C LYS A 32 5.50 -23.79 -20.41
N THR A 33 6.14 -24.76 -19.74
CA THR A 33 7.35 -25.44 -20.25
C THR A 33 7.16 -26.95 -20.40
N VAL A 34 6.25 -27.54 -19.64
CA VAL A 34 5.87 -28.96 -19.75
C VAL A 34 4.80 -29.08 -20.83
N THR A 35 5.18 -29.64 -21.98
CA THR A 35 4.28 -29.81 -23.14
C THR A 35 3.84 -31.24 -23.35
N GLU A 36 4.52 -32.21 -22.73
CA GLU A 36 4.25 -33.64 -22.84
C GLU A 36 3.98 -34.29 -21.48
N GLU A 37 3.14 -35.33 -21.44
CA GLU A 37 2.80 -36.01 -20.18
C GLU A 37 3.98 -36.76 -19.55
N SER A 38 4.91 -37.23 -20.38
CA SER A 38 6.16 -37.88 -19.97
C SER A 38 7.06 -36.97 -19.12
N GLN A 39 6.94 -35.65 -19.28
CA GLN A 39 7.75 -34.65 -18.57
C GLN A 39 7.14 -34.25 -17.22
N ILE A 40 5.88 -34.61 -16.95
CA ILE A 40 5.16 -34.18 -15.74
C ILE A 40 5.89 -34.66 -14.49
N GLU A 41 6.31 -35.93 -14.44
CA GLU A 41 6.95 -36.51 -13.26
C GLU A 41 8.29 -35.82 -12.94
N THR A 42 9.14 -35.59 -13.95
CA THR A 42 10.41 -34.87 -13.75
C THR A 42 10.18 -33.41 -13.34
N ALA A 43 9.16 -32.75 -13.90
CA ALA A 43 8.85 -31.36 -13.59
C ALA A 43 8.31 -31.17 -12.17
N ILE A 44 7.46 -32.08 -11.68
CA ILE A 44 6.98 -32.04 -10.29
C ILE A 44 8.13 -32.32 -9.31
N ASP A 45 9.06 -33.21 -9.65
CA ASP A 45 10.22 -33.52 -8.81
C ASP A 45 11.17 -32.33 -8.70
N GLY A 46 11.33 -31.59 -9.79
CA GLY A 46 12.15 -30.38 -9.82
C GLY A 46 11.66 -29.29 -8.86
N VAL A 47 10.37 -29.25 -8.53
CA VAL A 47 9.81 -28.27 -7.58
C VAL A 47 9.73 -28.78 -6.14
N GLU A 48 10.16 -30.01 -5.87
CA GLU A 48 10.11 -30.59 -4.52
C GLU A 48 10.92 -29.78 -3.49
N GLY A 49 12.11 -29.30 -3.87
CA GLY A 49 12.95 -28.49 -3.00
C GLY A 49 12.28 -27.17 -2.61
N LEU A 50 11.58 -26.55 -3.56
CA LEU A 50 10.80 -25.33 -3.32
C LEU A 50 9.64 -25.60 -2.35
N PHE A 51 8.94 -26.72 -2.54
CA PHE A 51 7.84 -27.14 -1.67
C PHE A 51 8.35 -27.42 -0.25
N LYS A 52 9.47 -28.10 -0.08
CA LYS A 52 10.08 -28.31 1.25
C LYS A 52 10.48 -27.01 1.91
N GLY A 53 11.04 -26.06 1.15
CA GLY A 53 11.37 -24.71 1.66
C GLY A 53 10.13 -23.98 2.17
N PHE A 54 9.06 -23.91 1.37
CA PHE A 54 7.81 -23.28 1.77
C PHE A 54 7.12 -23.99 2.95
N GLN A 55 7.24 -25.32 3.06
CA GLN A 55 6.73 -26.03 4.23
C GLN A 55 7.45 -25.58 5.50
N GLY A 56 8.79 -25.44 5.45
CA GLY A 56 9.58 -24.94 6.57
C GLY A 56 9.16 -23.54 7.02
N ASP A 57 8.95 -22.63 6.07
CA ASP A 57 8.49 -21.27 6.36
C ASP A 57 7.07 -21.25 6.93
N VAL A 58 6.17 -22.06 6.38
CA VAL A 58 4.79 -22.18 6.88
C VAL A 58 4.77 -22.73 8.31
N ASP A 59 5.59 -23.74 8.61
CA ASP A 59 5.69 -24.32 9.95
C ASP A 59 6.31 -23.33 10.95
N TYR A 60 7.31 -22.56 10.54
CA TYR A 60 7.88 -21.47 11.34
C TYR A 60 6.82 -20.43 11.71
N VAL A 61 6.11 -19.89 10.72
CA VAL A 61 5.04 -18.89 10.93
C VAL A 61 3.91 -19.46 11.79
N ARG A 62 3.56 -20.74 11.60
CA ARG A 62 2.53 -21.40 12.41
C ARG A 62 2.94 -21.51 13.87
N ASN A 63 4.20 -21.85 14.13
CA ASN A 63 4.75 -21.94 15.48
C ASN A 63 4.83 -20.56 16.15
N GLU A 64 5.30 -19.54 15.44
CA GLU A 64 5.30 -18.16 15.95
C GLU A 64 3.88 -17.68 16.28
N LYS A 65 2.92 -17.90 15.38
CA LYS A 65 1.51 -17.54 15.60
C LYS A 65 0.94 -18.23 16.84
N SER A 66 1.24 -19.51 17.05
CA SER A 66 0.83 -20.24 18.24
C SER A 66 1.46 -19.67 19.52
N GLY A 67 2.75 -19.32 19.47
CA GLY A 67 3.45 -18.68 20.58
C GLY A 67 2.86 -17.32 20.94
N LEU A 68 2.61 -16.47 19.94
CA LEU A 68 1.99 -15.15 20.11
C LEU A 68 0.55 -15.26 20.61
N GLN A 69 -0.23 -16.22 20.12
CA GLN A 69 -1.60 -16.45 20.61
C GLN A 69 -1.62 -16.82 22.10
N LYS A 70 -0.70 -17.68 22.54
CA LYS A 70 -0.56 -18.02 23.97
C LYS A 70 -0.23 -16.80 24.82
N GLN A 71 0.71 -15.96 24.36
CA GLN A 71 1.05 -14.72 25.06
C GLN A 71 -0.16 -13.77 25.13
N LEU A 72 -0.92 -13.66 24.04
CA LEU A 72 -2.14 -12.85 24.01
C LEU A 72 -3.19 -13.37 25.00
N ASP A 73 -3.40 -14.67 25.06
CA ASP A 73 -4.38 -15.28 25.97
C ASP A 73 -3.95 -15.15 27.44
N GLU A 74 -2.65 -15.23 27.74
CA GLU A 74 -2.11 -14.95 29.07
C GLU A 74 -2.31 -13.49 29.49
N LEU A 75 -2.05 -12.55 28.58
CA LEU A 75 -2.30 -11.12 28.82
C LEU A 75 -3.79 -10.84 29.03
N LYS A 76 -4.66 -11.42 28.20
CA LYS A 76 -6.11 -11.30 28.37
C LYS A 76 -6.58 -11.84 29.72
N LYS A 77 -6.10 -13.00 30.15
CA LYS A 77 -6.41 -13.55 31.49
C LYS A 77 -5.95 -12.64 32.62
N LYS A 78 -4.79 -11.98 32.49
CA LYS A 78 -4.32 -11.00 33.46
C LYS A 78 -5.18 -9.73 33.50
N ILE A 79 -5.84 -9.40 32.39
CA ILE A 79 -6.75 -8.23 32.28
C ILE A 79 -8.15 -8.57 32.81
N GLU A 80 -8.70 -9.75 32.48
CA GLU A 80 -10.06 -10.16 32.89
C GLU A 80 -10.15 -10.65 34.35
N ASN A 81 -9.04 -11.06 34.96
CA ASN A 81 -9.02 -11.56 36.34
C ASN A 81 -7.99 -10.80 37.19
N PRO A 82 -8.31 -9.60 37.72
CA PRO A 82 -7.53 -9.01 38.79
C PRO A 82 -7.80 -9.87 40.03
N ASN A 83 -6.95 -10.87 40.28
CA ASN A 83 -7.16 -11.80 41.39
C ASN A 83 -7.41 -11.02 42.71
N PRO A 84 -8.50 -11.28 43.44
CA PRO A 84 -8.70 -10.69 44.77
C PRO A 84 -7.67 -11.30 45.72
N GLN A 85 -6.91 -10.44 46.39
CA GLN A 85 -5.93 -10.78 47.43
C GLN A 85 -6.42 -11.87 48.40
N PRO A 86 -5.58 -12.82 48.82
CA PRO A 86 -5.65 -13.36 50.18
C PRO A 86 -5.10 -12.29 51.15
N LYS A 87 -5.96 -11.74 52.02
CA LYS A 87 -5.59 -10.88 53.16
C LYS A 87 -4.77 -11.65 54.22
N PRO A 88 -4.08 -11.00 55.19
CA PRO A 88 -2.99 -10.05 55.01
C PRO A 88 -1.80 -10.43 55.93
N LYS A 89 -0.55 -10.37 55.44
CA LYS A 89 0.57 -10.01 56.32
C LYS A 89 0.86 -8.56 56.03
N GLU A 90 0.63 -7.72 57.04
CA GLU A 90 0.97 -6.31 57.02
C GLU A 90 2.45 -6.16 56.69
N GLU A 91 2.76 -5.67 55.50
CA GLU A 91 3.87 -4.76 55.25
C GLU A 91 3.72 -4.06 53.90
N LYS A 92 3.26 -2.81 53.98
CA LYS A 92 3.61 -1.64 53.16
C LYS A 92 3.41 -1.71 51.64
N LYS A 93 2.37 -0.95 51.21
CA LYS A 93 2.19 -0.22 49.94
C LYS A 93 2.36 -1.02 48.65
N ASP A 94 1.25 -1.18 47.96
CA ASP A 94 1.14 -1.51 46.54
C ASP A 94 1.95 -0.51 45.69
N ASP A 95 3.25 -0.74 45.56
CA ASP A 95 4.05 -0.13 44.50
C ASP A 95 4.24 -1.17 43.40
N VAL A 96 3.72 -0.85 42.21
CA VAL A 96 4.11 -1.52 40.96
C VAL A 96 5.64 -1.57 40.96
N PRO A 97 6.28 -2.76 40.84
CA PRO A 97 7.73 -2.84 40.82
C PRO A 97 8.30 -1.87 39.79
N ALA A 98 9.38 -1.16 40.13
CA ALA A 98 9.92 -0.09 39.27
C ALA A 98 10.18 -0.55 37.81
N TRP A 99 10.54 -1.83 37.61
CA TRP A 99 10.71 -2.41 36.28
C TRP A 99 9.39 -2.55 35.51
N ALA A 100 8.27 -2.85 36.17
CA ALA A 100 6.95 -2.94 35.57
C ALA A 100 6.40 -1.54 35.26
N GLN A 101 6.62 -0.57 36.15
CA GLN A 101 6.25 0.83 35.90
C GLN A 101 7.01 1.40 34.69
N ALA A 102 8.31 1.12 34.57
CA ALA A 102 9.11 1.53 33.41
C ALA A 102 8.59 0.96 32.07
N ILE A 103 8.12 -0.29 32.08
CA ILE A 103 7.51 -0.91 30.88
C ILE A 103 6.17 -0.25 30.54
N ILE A 104 5.33 0.03 31.54
CA ILE A 104 4.05 0.73 31.35
C ILE A 104 4.28 2.11 30.76
N ASP A 105 5.23 2.87 31.29
CA ASP A 105 5.55 4.22 30.83
C ASP A 105 6.16 4.20 29.41
N SER A 106 7.03 3.23 29.12
CA SER A 106 7.57 3.01 27.78
C SER A 106 6.47 2.67 26.78
N ASN A 107 5.55 1.76 27.13
CA ASN A 107 4.44 1.38 26.25
C ASN A 107 3.45 2.53 26.03
N LYS A 108 3.22 3.37 27.05
CA LYS A 108 2.42 4.59 26.93
C LYS A 108 3.08 5.58 25.98
N THR A 109 4.37 5.83 26.15
CA THR A 109 5.16 6.72 25.28
C THR A 109 5.16 6.23 23.83
N LEU A 110 5.29 4.92 23.60
CA LEU A 110 5.25 4.33 22.27
C LEU A 110 3.86 4.45 21.64
N SER A 111 2.79 4.22 22.43
CA SER A 111 1.41 4.39 21.97
C SER A 111 1.11 5.84 21.56
N GLU A 112 1.55 6.80 22.37
CA GLU A 112 1.40 8.24 22.08
C GLU A 112 2.16 8.63 20.80
N LYS A 113 3.41 8.16 20.64
CA LYS A 113 4.19 8.40 19.41
C LYS A 113 3.56 7.77 18.18
N LEU A 114 3.05 6.54 18.29
CA LEU A 114 2.41 5.84 17.19
C LEU A 114 1.15 6.58 16.72
N SER A 115 0.31 7.03 17.66
CA SER A 115 -0.87 7.84 17.34
C SER A 115 -0.48 9.16 16.66
N GLY A 116 0.60 9.81 17.09
CA GLY A 116 1.16 10.99 16.42
C GLY A 116 1.60 10.71 14.98
N TYR A 117 2.33 9.62 14.75
CA TYR A 117 2.75 9.22 13.40
C TYR A 117 1.57 8.90 12.47
N GLU A 118 0.54 8.23 12.98
CA GLU A 118 -0.67 7.95 12.19
C GLU A 118 -1.38 9.24 11.78
N GLN A 119 -1.51 10.20 12.69
CA GLN A 119 -2.08 11.52 12.41
C GLN A 119 -1.26 12.29 11.38
N GLU A 120 0.06 12.33 11.55
CA GLU A 120 0.97 13.01 10.61
C GLU A 120 0.87 12.40 9.21
N ARG A 121 0.81 11.07 9.10
CA ARG A 121 0.67 10.37 7.83
C ARG A 121 -0.66 10.69 7.13
N VAL A 122 -1.76 10.72 7.88
CA VAL A 122 -3.08 11.11 7.35
C VAL A 122 -3.05 12.55 6.85
N GLN A 123 -2.46 13.46 7.62
CA GLN A 123 -2.33 14.87 7.22
C GLN A 123 -1.45 15.05 5.99
N ALA A 124 -0.30 14.37 5.93
CA ALA A 124 0.59 14.40 4.77
C ALA A 124 -0.09 13.86 3.51
N GLN A 125 -0.85 12.77 3.63
CA GLN A 125 -1.65 12.22 2.53
C GLN A 125 -2.73 13.21 2.07
N ARG A 126 -3.42 13.87 3.00
CA ARG A 126 -4.42 14.91 2.68
C ARG A 126 -3.78 16.09 1.95
N ASN A 127 -2.64 16.58 2.43
CA ASN A 127 -1.91 17.68 1.81
C ASN A 127 -1.45 17.35 0.38
N ALA A 128 -0.97 16.11 0.16
CA ALA A 128 -0.59 15.63 -1.16
C ALA A 128 -1.79 15.59 -2.13
N GLN A 129 -2.95 15.09 -1.66
CA GLN A 129 -4.18 15.08 -2.45
C GLN A 129 -4.65 16.51 -2.80
N VAL A 130 -4.60 17.41 -1.82
CA VAL A 130 -4.93 18.83 -1.99
C VAL A 130 -4.03 19.48 -3.04
N SER A 131 -2.70 19.31 -2.95
CA SER A 131 -1.74 19.87 -3.91
C SER A 131 -1.95 19.32 -5.32
N ALA A 132 -2.14 17.99 -5.44
CA ALA A 132 -2.42 17.35 -6.73
C ALA A 132 -3.71 17.89 -7.37
N LYS A 133 -4.78 18.05 -6.59
CA LYS A 133 -6.07 18.53 -7.09
C LYS A 133 -6.04 20.02 -7.43
N ALA A 134 -5.38 20.84 -6.63
CA ALA A 134 -5.14 22.24 -6.95
C ALA A 134 -4.41 22.39 -8.30
N LYS A 135 -3.36 21.58 -8.52
CA LYS A 135 -2.63 21.56 -9.80
C LYS A 135 -3.52 21.15 -10.98
N GLU A 136 -4.39 20.15 -10.81
CA GLU A 136 -5.37 19.72 -11.82
C GLU A 136 -6.30 20.86 -12.24
N TYR A 137 -6.75 21.68 -11.29
CA TYR A 137 -7.59 22.84 -11.56
C TYR A 137 -6.81 24.10 -11.99
N GLY A 138 -5.48 24.05 -12.02
CA GLY A 138 -4.61 25.16 -12.40
C GLY A 138 -4.43 26.21 -11.30
N ILE A 139 -4.70 25.85 -10.04
CA ILE A 139 -4.47 26.71 -8.87
C ILE A 139 -2.99 26.57 -8.46
N PRO A 140 -2.21 27.66 -8.38
CA PRO A 140 -0.84 27.64 -7.89
C PRO A 140 -0.75 27.07 -6.49
N GLU A 141 0.28 26.26 -6.24
CA GLU A 141 0.55 25.70 -4.92
C GLU A 141 0.75 26.79 -3.85
N THR A 142 1.25 27.98 -4.24
CA THR A 142 1.38 29.14 -3.34
C THR A 142 0.06 29.72 -2.85
N LEU A 143 -1.05 29.46 -3.56
CA LEU A 143 -2.39 29.91 -3.17
C LEU A 143 -3.16 28.85 -2.38
N VAL A 144 -2.73 27.59 -2.44
CA VAL A 144 -3.41 26.47 -1.75
C VAL A 144 -3.54 26.69 -0.24
N PRO A 145 -2.50 27.15 0.50
CA PRO A 145 -2.64 27.44 1.93
C PRO A 145 -3.65 28.55 2.26
N MET A 146 -3.98 29.41 1.28
CA MET A 146 -4.93 30.52 1.47
C MET A 146 -6.39 30.09 1.30
N LEU A 147 -6.64 28.89 0.80
CA LEU A 147 -7.98 28.41 0.47
C LEU A 147 -8.76 27.87 1.69
N ASN A 148 -8.13 27.72 2.86
CA ASN A 148 -8.78 27.21 4.10
C ASN A 148 -9.62 25.95 3.86
N ILE A 149 -9.04 24.98 3.14
CA ILE A 149 -9.75 23.78 2.68
C ILE A 149 -10.15 22.91 3.88
N PRO A 150 -11.45 22.64 4.10
CA PRO A 150 -11.88 21.74 5.16
C PRO A 150 -11.32 20.33 5.00
N ASN A 151 -11.08 19.64 6.11
CA ASN A 151 -10.52 18.27 6.12
C ASN A 151 -11.46 17.22 5.50
N ASP A 152 -12.76 17.50 5.47
CA ASP A 152 -13.82 16.66 4.92
C ASP A 152 -14.31 17.13 3.54
N ALA A 153 -13.78 18.25 3.03
CA ALA A 153 -14.20 18.80 1.75
C ALA A 153 -13.96 17.81 0.59
N ASP A 154 -14.93 17.77 -0.32
CA ASP A 154 -14.78 17.20 -1.65
C ASP A 154 -13.81 18.08 -2.45
N LEU A 155 -12.58 17.59 -2.65
CA LEU A 155 -11.51 18.38 -3.27
C LEU A 155 -11.81 18.74 -4.72
N ASP A 156 -12.61 17.96 -5.43
CA ASP A 156 -12.94 18.24 -6.82
C ASP A 156 -13.88 19.45 -6.93
N THR A 157 -14.99 19.39 -6.19
CA THR A 157 -15.98 20.46 -6.10
C THR A 157 -15.33 21.74 -5.56
N PHE A 158 -14.57 21.61 -4.47
CA PHE A 158 -13.93 22.76 -3.84
C PHE A 158 -12.94 23.47 -4.78
N MET A 159 -12.05 22.72 -5.45
CA MET A 159 -11.04 23.32 -6.32
C MET A 159 -11.67 23.91 -7.58
N LYS A 160 -12.75 23.32 -8.09
CA LYS A 160 -13.54 23.88 -9.18
C LYS A 160 -14.15 25.24 -8.81
N ASP A 161 -14.77 25.35 -7.64
CA ASP A 161 -15.37 26.58 -7.16
C ASP A 161 -14.32 27.65 -6.84
N ALA A 162 -13.18 27.25 -6.25
CA ALA A 162 -12.04 28.12 -6.01
C ALA A 162 -11.49 28.69 -7.33
N LYS A 163 -11.31 27.84 -8.34
CA LYS A 163 -10.91 28.26 -9.69
C LYS A 163 -11.90 29.27 -10.28
N GLN A 164 -13.20 28.99 -10.19
CA GLN A 164 -14.22 29.90 -10.72
C GLN A 164 -14.19 31.25 -10.01
N THR A 165 -13.97 31.26 -8.70
CA THR A 165 -13.82 32.48 -7.90
C THR A 165 -12.62 33.31 -8.39
N PHE A 166 -11.46 32.68 -8.62
CA PHE A 166 -10.29 33.38 -9.17
C PHE A 166 -10.56 33.95 -10.57
N VAL A 167 -11.21 33.17 -11.44
CA VAL A 167 -11.59 33.63 -12.78
C VAL A 167 -12.53 34.84 -12.71
N ASN A 168 -13.55 34.80 -11.86
CA ASN A 168 -14.50 35.90 -11.66
C ASN A 168 -13.83 37.15 -11.10
N ALA A 169 -12.80 36.99 -10.27
CA ALA A 169 -12.00 38.08 -9.72
C ALA A 169 -10.97 38.65 -10.72
N GLY A 170 -10.97 38.21 -11.97
CA GLY A 170 -10.10 38.73 -13.03
C GLY A 170 -8.70 38.10 -13.05
N PHE A 171 -8.45 37.04 -12.29
CA PHE A 171 -7.22 36.23 -12.41
C PHE A 171 -7.29 35.32 -13.65
N GLN A 172 -7.41 35.90 -14.84
CA GLN A 172 -7.43 35.17 -16.11
C GLN A 172 -6.02 34.73 -16.59
N GLY A 173 -5.00 34.83 -15.73
CA GLY A 173 -3.59 34.73 -16.12
C GLY A 173 -2.73 33.71 -15.35
N VAL A 174 -3.29 32.82 -14.53
CA VAL A 174 -2.46 31.73 -13.98
C VAL A 174 -2.37 30.59 -14.99
N GLN A 175 -1.56 30.78 -16.04
CA GLN A 175 -0.96 29.63 -16.70
C GLN A 175 0.18 29.15 -15.81
N VAL A 176 0.06 27.94 -15.26
CA VAL A 176 1.20 27.21 -14.71
C VAL A 176 2.37 27.34 -15.69
N PRO A 177 3.59 27.71 -15.25
CA PRO A 177 4.75 27.70 -16.12
C PRO A 177 4.82 26.34 -16.78
N LYS A 178 4.67 26.28 -18.11
CA LYS A 178 4.84 25.03 -18.84
C LYS A 178 6.19 24.45 -18.47
N THR A 179 6.24 23.17 -18.14
CA THR A 179 7.51 22.46 -17.97
C THR A 179 8.29 22.52 -19.29
N ALA A 180 9.60 22.31 -19.25
CA ALA A 180 10.41 22.33 -20.47
C ALA A 180 9.86 21.35 -21.52
N GLU A 181 9.37 20.19 -21.08
CA GLU A 181 8.77 19.15 -21.91
C GLU A 181 7.50 19.64 -22.59
N GLN A 182 6.60 20.30 -21.85
CA GLN A 182 5.33 20.83 -22.39
C GLN A 182 5.53 22.03 -23.34
N ARG A 183 6.65 22.76 -23.20
CA ARG A 183 7.03 23.81 -24.17
C ARG A 183 7.52 23.18 -25.46
N VAL A 184 8.44 22.22 -25.36
CA VAL A 184 9.00 21.50 -26.50
C VAL A 184 7.92 20.77 -27.28
N GLU A 185 6.96 20.12 -26.61
CA GLU A 185 5.87 19.41 -27.26
C GLU A 185 4.93 20.36 -28.04
N LYS A 186 4.59 21.52 -27.46
CA LYS A 186 3.80 22.53 -28.17
C LYS A 186 4.57 23.12 -29.35
N GLU A 187 5.85 23.46 -29.16
CA GLU A 187 6.70 24.01 -30.23
C GLU A 187 6.83 23.01 -31.40
N ASN A 188 7.03 21.73 -31.10
CA ASN A 188 7.07 20.67 -32.11
C ASN A 188 5.76 20.54 -32.88
N HIS A 189 4.62 20.63 -32.19
CA HIS A 189 3.30 20.59 -32.82
C HIS A 189 3.07 21.81 -33.73
N ASP A 190 3.44 23.01 -33.28
CA ASP A 190 3.28 24.25 -34.04
C ASP A 190 4.20 24.27 -35.28
N ILE A 191 5.43 23.75 -35.17
CA ILE A 191 6.36 23.56 -36.30
C ILE A 191 5.78 22.56 -37.30
N ALA A 192 5.28 21.40 -36.85
CA ALA A 192 4.67 20.41 -37.74
C ALA A 192 3.46 20.98 -38.49
N ALA A 193 2.63 21.79 -37.81
CA ALA A 193 1.50 22.47 -38.45
C ALA A 193 1.95 23.47 -39.52
N MET A 194 3.02 24.24 -39.28
CA MET A 194 3.59 25.17 -40.27
C MET A 194 4.18 24.44 -41.47
N ILE A 195 4.90 23.33 -41.25
CA ILE A 195 5.47 22.50 -42.33
C ILE A 195 4.35 21.92 -43.20
N ASN A 196 3.31 21.36 -42.59
CA ASN A 196 2.16 20.82 -43.33
C ASN A 196 1.45 21.92 -44.14
N LYS A 197 1.24 23.10 -43.54
CA LYS A 197 0.63 24.23 -44.24
C LYS A 197 1.46 24.67 -45.44
N GLY A 198 2.77 24.83 -45.28
CA GLY A 198 3.67 25.18 -46.38
C GLY A 198 3.69 24.12 -47.49
N THR A 199 3.64 22.84 -47.12
CA THR A 199 3.58 21.72 -48.09
C THR A 199 2.30 21.76 -48.91
N GLU A 200 1.16 22.03 -48.27
CA GLU A 200 -0.13 22.16 -48.96
C GLU A 200 -0.20 23.41 -49.84
N GLU A 201 0.42 24.52 -49.43
CA GLU A 201 0.54 25.73 -50.26
C GLU A 201 1.40 25.48 -51.50
N ILE A 202 2.51 24.75 -51.38
CA ILE A 202 3.36 24.38 -52.53
C ILE A 202 2.60 23.47 -53.50
N LYS A 203 1.83 22.48 -53.00
CA LYS A 203 1.00 21.62 -53.85
C LYS A 203 -0.07 22.37 -54.63
N LYS A 204 -0.56 23.50 -54.12
CA LYS A 204 -1.55 24.34 -54.81
C LYS A 204 -0.95 25.26 -55.87
N GLN A 205 0.37 25.44 -55.87
CA GLN A 205 1.09 26.30 -56.82
C GLN A 205 1.68 25.53 -58.02
N ASN A 206 1.68 24.19 -57.98
CA ASN A 206 2.00 23.29 -59.09
C ASN A 206 0.72 22.73 -59.72
#